data_AF-A0A060S2S2-F1
#
_entry.id   AF-A0A060S2S2-F1
#
_cell.length_a   1.000
_cell.length_b   1.000
_cell.length_c   1.000
_cell.angle_alpha   90.00
_cell.angle_beta   90.00
_cell.angle_gamma   90.00
#
_symmetry.space_group_name_H-M   'P 1'
#
loop_
_entity.id
_entity.type
_entity.pdbx_description
1 polymer ?
#
loop_
_entity_poly.entity_id
_entity_poly.type
_entity_poly.pdbx_seq_one_letter_code
_entity_poly.pdbx_strand_id
1 'polypeptide(L)'
;MRTFPKALLDKPSPMHPDPPYSLNDGPVKGHSVNMSLLDCAPKSVGGRVLRQEILRKFKTAISLIVVRGADVVTEEDGTPRLIFNEVEAGDAISEEYAEDDKRWILSDWTYIIRPELPLYTMPYVSFIPCLREALQRSYVTGRRLEQEWAQTKAATIKSRGSVMLGTSKVPIKLPKGYSKQTEQAATLLMDRLKQIKGNSSSGEREADTDAETGAGGSIGSEETTGRSSLALDRLIERHSKSGLDVRFPQILRLHVITSRANRPHRAKASETHEEYHVLTRPSQRVRYRSSDVNDDPTRMLPTPRLASFDATPVA
;
A
#
# COMPACT_ATOMS: atom_id res chain seq x y z
N MET A 1 1.69 -13.13 5.12
CA MET A 1 0.71 -12.04 4.95
C MET A 1 -0.35 -12.50 3.95
N ARG A 2 -1.60 -12.09 4.10
CA ARG A 2 -2.66 -12.35 3.10
C ARG A 2 -3.24 -11.01 2.64
N THR A 3 -3.75 -10.95 1.42
CA THR A 3 -4.34 -9.75 0.86
C THR A 3 -5.69 -10.05 0.23
N PHE A 4 -6.62 -9.11 0.37
CA PHE A 4 -7.96 -9.20 -0.17
C PHE A 4 -8.36 -7.86 -0.78
N PRO A 5 -9.02 -7.83 -1.94
CA PRO A 5 -9.64 -6.60 -2.44
C PRO A 5 -10.69 -6.13 -1.42
N LYS A 6 -10.79 -4.81 -1.21
CA LYS A 6 -11.80 -4.22 -0.32
C LYS A 6 -13.22 -4.54 -0.80
N ALA A 7 -13.42 -4.68 -2.11
CA ALA A 7 -14.70 -5.08 -2.70
C ALA A 7 -15.22 -6.45 -2.24
N LEU A 8 -14.36 -7.38 -1.81
CA LEU A 8 -14.80 -8.66 -1.24
C LEU A 8 -15.14 -8.59 0.25
N LEU A 9 -14.72 -7.52 0.91
CA LEU A 9 -15.02 -7.23 2.31
C LEU A 9 -16.17 -6.22 2.44
N ASP A 10 -16.70 -5.76 1.32
CA ASP A 10 -17.71 -4.72 1.30
C ASP A 10 -18.99 -5.27 1.92
N LYS A 11 -19.41 -4.62 3.01
CA LYS A 11 -20.70 -4.93 3.64
C LYS A 11 -21.77 -4.26 2.79
N PRO A 12 -22.98 -4.87 2.68
CA PRO A 12 -24.09 -4.16 2.06
C PRO A 12 -24.22 -2.78 2.71
N SER A 13 -24.27 -1.74 1.87
CA SER A 13 -24.30 -0.35 2.30
C SER A 13 -25.34 -0.20 3.43
N PRO A 14 -24.93 0.31 4.62
CA PRO A 14 -25.90 0.56 5.66
C PRO A 14 -26.93 1.57 5.13
N MET A 15 -28.22 1.34 5.39
CA MET A 15 -29.29 2.27 4.98
C MET A 15 -29.17 3.66 5.63
N HIS A 16 -28.21 3.85 6.52
CA HIS A 16 -27.99 5.11 7.21
C HIS A 16 -26.79 5.81 6.57
N PRO A 17 -26.90 7.11 6.24
CA PRO A 17 -25.75 7.85 5.74
C PRO A 17 -24.64 7.71 6.78
N ASP A 18 -23.45 7.29 6.34
CA ASP A 18 -22.29 7.30 7.21
C ASP A 18 -22.18 8.71 7.80
N PRO A 19 -22.00 8.83 9.13
CA PRO A 19 -21.82 10.14 9.72
C PRO A 19 -20.61 10.81 9.05
N PRO A 20 -20.54 12.14 9.00
CA PRO A 20 -19.50 12.87 8.28
C PRO A 20 -18.13 12.64 8.96
N TYR A 21 -17.54 11.47 8.73
CA TYR A 21 -16.14 11.24 8.93
C TYR A 21 -15.48 11.96 7.77
N SER A 22 -14.85 13.10 8.08
CA SER A 22 -13.80 13.59 7.19
C SER A 22 -12.79 12.45 7.12
N LEU A 23 -12.74 11.76 5.97
CA LEU A 23 -11.47 11.21 5.52
C LEU A 23 -10.48 12.37 5.72
N ASN A 24 -9.46 12.15 6.53
CA ASN A 24 -8.47 13.17 6.84
C ASN A 24 -7.72 13.50 5.54
N ASP A 25 -8.36 14.26 4.65
CA ASP A 25 -7.79 14.88 3.45
C ASP A 25 -7.09 16.19 3.84
N GLY A 26 -6.74 16.33 5.13
CA GLY A 26 -5.89 17.41 5.61
C GLY A 26 -4.61 17.44 4.77
N PRO A 27 -3.99 18.63 4.62
CA PRO A 27 -2.84 18.81 3.75
C PRO A 27 -1.76 17.80 4.13
N VAL A 28 -1.59 16.79 3.29
CA VAL A 28 -0.64 15.70 3.48
C VAL A 28 0.75 16.28 3.23
N LYS A 29 1.28 17.00 4.23
CA LYS A 29 2.67 17.42 4.24
C LYS A 29 3.52 16.19 4.58
N GLY A 30 3.78 15.36 3.58
CA GLY A 30 4.75 14.27 3.68
C GLY A 30 4.42 13.03 2.86
N HIS A 31 5.41 12.13 2.82
CA HIS A 31 5.33 10.84 2.15
C HIS A 31 4.48 9.86 2.99
N SER A 32 3.16 9.91 2.81
CA SER A 32 2.24 8.98 3.46
C SER A 32 1.49 8.15 2.43
N VAL A 33 1.34 6.86 2.70
CA VAL A 33 0.61 5.93 1.83
C VAL A 33 -0.60 5.40 2.58
N ASN A 34 -1.78 5.63 2.00
CA ASN A 34 -3.03 5.10 2.53
C ASN A 34 -3.10 3.60 2.31
N MET A 35 -3.17 2.83 3.40
CA MET A 35 -3.25 1.37 3.34
C MET A 35 -4.25 0.83 4.39
N SER A 36 -5.02 -0.19 4.01
CA SER A 36 -5.86 -0.94 4.96
C SER A 36 -5.06 -2.11 5.51
N LEU A 37 -4.68 -2.06 6.78
CA LEU A 37 -3.92 -3.11 7.47
C LEU A 37 -4.72 -3.66 8.66
N LEU A 38 -4.98 -4.96 8.66
CA LEU A 38 -5.73 -5.67 9.69
C LEU A 38 -4.81 -6.64 10.45
N ASP A 39 -4.77 -6.49 11.77
CA ASP A 39 -4.02 -7.37 12.67
C ASP A 39 -4.86 -8.55 13.15
N CYS A 40 -4.42 -9.77 12.81
CA CYS A 40 -4.98 -11.05 13.27
C CYS A 40 -3.99 -11.82 14.16
N ALA A 41 -3.30 -11.13 15.08
CA ALA A 41 -2.43 -11.75 16.06
C ALA A 41 -3.18 -12.78 16.95
N PRO A 42 -2.77 -14.07 16.97
CA PRO A 42 -3.39 -15.04 17.85
C PRO A 42 -3.01 -14.77 19.32
N LYS A 43 -3.86 -15.21 20.25
CA LYS A 43 -3.60 -15.05 21.70
C LYS A 43 -2.30 -15.73 22.17
N SER A 44 -1.81 -16.72 21.42
CA SER A 44 -0.54 -17.42 21.68
C SER A 44 0.70 -16.55 21.48
N VAL A 45 0.62 -15.44 20.75
CA VAL A 45 1.75 -14.50 20.59
C VAL A 45 2.03 -13.74 21.89
N GLY A 46 1.11 -13.74 22.85
CA GLY A 46 1.28 -13.14 24.17
C GLY A 46 0.27 -12.03 24.44
N GLY A 47 0.56 -11.20 25.45
CA GLY A 47 -0.33 -10.15 25.95
C GLY A 47 -0.64 -9.04 24.94
N ARG A 48 -1.59 -8.16 25.28
CA ARG A 48 -2.01 -7.04 24.43
C ARG A 48 -0.85 -6.13 24.05
N VAL A 49 0.03 -5.82 25.02
CA VAL A 49 1.20 -4.95 24.82
C VAL A 49 2.13 -5.52 23.76
N LEU A 50 2.48 -6.82 23.87
CA LEU A 50 3.36 -7.48 22.92
C LEU A 50 2.79 -7.50 21.50
N ARG A 51 1.48 -7.76 21.35
CA ARG A 51 0.81 -7.69 20.04
C ARG A 51 0.84 -6.29 19.44
N GLN A 52 0.66 -5.25 20.26
CA GLN A 52 0.76 -3.86 19.82
C GLN A 52 2.18 -3.48 19.39
N GLU A 53 3.22 -3.94 20.11
CA GLU A 53 4.61 -3.73 19.72
C GLU A 53 4.94 -4.42 18.39
N ILE A 54 4.46 -5.64 18.18
CA ILE A 54 4.63 -6.32 16.89
C ILE A 54 3.91 -5.57 15.76
N LEU A 55 2.69 -5.08 16.00
CA LEU A 55 1.96 -4.28 15.02
C LEU A 55 2.69 -2.96 14.70
N ARG A 56 3.24 -2.27 15.71
CA ARG A 56 4.07 -1.07 15.52
C ARG A 56 5.29 -1.39 14.66
N LYS A 57 6.01 -2.46 14.99
CA LYS A 57 7.17 -2.92 14.21
C LYS A 57 6.82 -3.23 12.76
N PHE A 58 5.69 -3.87 12.49
CA PHE A 58 5.18 -4.07 11.13
C PHE A 58 4.93 -2.74 10.41
N LYS A 59 4.20 -1.81 11.04
CA LYS A 59 3.91 -0.49 10.45
C LYS A 59 5.19 0.27 10.12
N THR A 60 6.16 0.25 11.02
CA THR A 60 7.47 0.86 10.79
C THR A 60 8.19 0.19 9.62
N ALA A 61 8.27 -1.14 9.59
CA ALA A 61 8.94 -1.85 8.48
C ALA A 61 8.27 -1.59 7.13
N ILE A 62 6.93 -1.58 7.07
CA ILE A 62 6.18 -1.24 5.86
C ILE A 62 6.49 0.21 5.45
N SER A 63 6.50 1.15 6.39
CA SER A 63 6.87 2.54 6.10
C SER A 63 8.31 2.65 5.56
N LEU A 64 9.28 1.94 6.14
CA LEU A 64 10.66 1.93 5.64
C LEU A 64 10.73 1.42 4.20
N ILE A 65 10.02 0.32 3.88
CA ILE A 65 10.02 -0.25 2.53
C ILE A 65 9.31 0.68 1.54
N VAL A 66 8.08 1.07 1.86
CA VAL A 66 7.17 1.71 0.90
C VAL A 66 7.50 3.19 0.72
N VAL A 67 7.88 3.88 1.80
CA VAL A 67 8.12 5.32 1.78
C VAL A 67 9.60 5.67 1.63
N ARG A 68 10.52 4.76 2.01
CA ARG A 68 11.97 5.04 1.94
C ARG A 68 12.74 4.07 1.05
N GLY A 69 12.06 3.12 0.39
CA GLY A 69 12.73 2.15 -0.48
C GLY A 69 13.77 1.32 0.27
N ALA A 70 13.50 0.99 1.53
CA ALA A 70 14.45 0.26 2.36
C ALA A 70 14.72 -1.14 1.78
N ASP A 71 16.00 -1.46 1.61
CA ASP A 71 16.50 -2.75 1.16
C ASP A 71 17.69 -3.20 2.02
N VAL A 72 18.02 -4.48 1.98
CA VAL A 72 19.12 -5.04 2.78
C VAL A 72 20.19 -5.58 1.84
N VAL A 73 21.39 -5.02 1.97
CA VAL A 73 22.56 -5.42 1.19
C VAL A 73 23.60 -5.97 2.15
N THR A 74 24.22 -7.08 1.77
CA THR A 74 25.36 -7.65 2.48
C THR A 74 26.62 -6.93 1.97
N GLU A 75 27.31 -6.22 2.86
CA GLU A 75 28.59 -5.58 2.53
C GLU A 75 29.70 -6.63 2.32
N GLU A 76 30.87 -6.22 1.83
CA GLU A 76 32.03 -7.10 1.61
C GLU A 76 32.47 -7.81 2.90
N ASP A 77 32.26 -7.17 4.05
CA ASP A 77 32.54 -7.68 5.39
C ASP A 77 31.56 -8.77 5.86
N GLY A 78 30.53 -9.08 5.06
CA GLY A 78 29.47 -10.03 5.43
C GLY A 78 28.44 -9.48 6.41
N THR A 79 28.58 -8.22 6.85
CA THR A 79 27.62 -7.55 7.73
C THR A 79 26.42 -7.05 6.93
N PRO A 80 25.20 -7.49 7.27
CA PRO A 80 24.02 -7.05 6.55
C PRO A 80 23.63 -5.64 7.00
N ARG A 81 23.53 -4.70 6.05
CA ARG A 81 23.20 -3.30 6.30
C ARG A 81 21.93 -2.90 5.57
N LEU A 82 21.19 -2.00 6.20
CA LEU A 82 20.00 -1.40 5.61
C LEU A 82 20.42 -0.22 4.72
N ILE A 83 20.04 -0.27 3.45
CA ILE A 83 20.23 0.79 2.46
C ILE A 83 18.85 1.35 2.07
N PHE A 84 18.78 2.66 1.86
CA PHE A 84 17.54 3.34 1.46
C PHE A 84 17.67 3.81 0.01
N ASN A 85 16.83 3.26 -0.86
CA ASN A 85 16.80 3.62 -2.27
C ASN A 85 15.61 4.56 -2.52
N GLU A 86 15.84 5.89 -2.46
CA GLU A 86 14.80 6.90 -2.70
C GLU A 86 14.15 6.76 -4.08
N VAL A 87 14.89 6.28 -5.07
CA VAL A 87 14.38 5.98 -6.42
C VAL A 87 13.31 4.89 -6.39
N GLU A 88 13.46 3.88 -5.53
CA GLU A 88 12.48 2.80 -5.36
C GLU A 88 11.33 3.21 -4.42
N ALA A 89 11.58 4.17 -3.54
CA ALA A 89 10.65 4.66 -2.53
C ALA A 89 9.39 5.35 -3.10
N GLY A 90 9.31 5.49 -4.43
CA GLY A 90 8.13 6.05 -5.07
C GLY A 90 8.04 7.56 -4.97
N ASP A 91 9.10 8.27 -4.55
CA ASP A 91 9.19 9.73 -4.63
C ASP A 91 9.28 10.25 -6.08
N ALA A 92 9.34 9.34 -7.06
CA ALA A 92 8.89 9.60 -8.41
C ALA A 92 7.34 9.64 -8.53
N ILE A 93 6.65 10.31 -7.59
CA ILE A 93 5.37 10.99 -7.86
C ILE A 93 5.66 12.24 -8.72
N SER A 94 6.60 12.15 -9.68
CA SER A 94 6.49 12.99 -10.85
C SER A 94 5.36 12.36 -11.66
N GLU A 95 4.27 13.10 -11.80
CA GLU A 95 3.09 12.72 -12.60
C GLU A 95 3.46 12.25 -14.03
N GLU A 96 4.67 12.56 -14.47
CA GLU A 96 5.24 12.29 -15.78
C GLU A 96 5.67 10.82 -16.02
N TYR A 97 5.90 10.00 -14.99
CA TYR A 97 6.37 8.60 -15.16
C TYR A 97 5.40 7.52 -14.59
N ALA A 98 4.11 7.83 -14.54
CA ALA A 98 3.07 6.94 -13.99
C ALA A 98 2.79 5.64 -14.79
N GLU A 99 3.53 5.35 -15.88
CA GLU A 99 3.25 4.17 -16.71
C GLU A 99 3.67 2.85 -16.03
N ASP A 100 4.69 2.88 -15.17
CA ASP A 100 5.11 1.74 -14.35
C ASP A 100 4.83 2.05 -12.87
N ASP A 101 3.55 1.95 -12.50
CA ASP A 101 2.99 2.19 -11.16
C ASP A 101 3.55 1.16 -10.15
N LYS A 102 4.86 1.26 -9.85
CA LYS A 102 5.66 0.32 -9.05
C LYS A 102 5.43 0.51 -7.56
N ARG A 103 4.16 0.71 -7.18
CA ARG A 103 3.73 0.85 -5.81
C ARG A 103 3.72 -0.52 -5.16
N TRP A 104 4.43 -0.67 -4.05
CA TRP A 104 4.40 -1.90 -3.24
C TRP A 104 3.01 -2.22 -2.66
N ILE A 105 2.13 -1.21 -2.57
CA ILE A 105 0.79 -1.30 -2.00
C ILE A 105 -0.25 -1.06 -3.11
N LEU A 106 -1.23 -1.96 -3.18
CA LEU A 106 -2.40 -1.81 -4.05
C LEU A 106 -3.45 -0.95 -3.35
N SER A 107 -3.95 0.06 -4.08
CA SER A 107 -5.08 0.89 -3.63
C SER A 107 -6.34 0.03 -3.52
N ASP A 108 -7.15 0.25 -2.48
CA ASP A 108 -8.36 -0.53 -2.20
C ASP A 108 -8.14 -2.02 -1.91
N TRP A 109 -6.95 -2.38 -1.41
CA TRP A 109 -6.71 -3.72 -0.85
C TRP A 109 -6.55 -3.67 0.67
N THR A 110 -7.03 -4.73 1.33
CA THR A 110 -6.85 -4.97 2.76
C THR A 110 -5.81 -6.05 2.97
N TYR A 111 -4.77 -5.70 3.73
CA TYR A 111 -3.65 -6.56 4.09
C TYR A 111 -3.92 -7.15 5.47
N ILE A 112 -3.95 -8.47 5.57
CA ILE A 112 -4.14 -9.19 6.82
C ILE A 112 -2.79 -9.77 7.26
N ILE A 113 -2.34 -9.35 8.44
CA ILE A 113 -1.13 -9.89 9.07
C ILE A 113 -1.51 -10.87 10.18
N ARG A 114 -0.75 -11.96 10.25
CA ARG A 114 -0.82 -12.94 11.33
C ARG A 114 0.58 -13.07 11.90
N PRO A 115 0.97 -12.20 12.86
CA PRO A 115 2.30 -12.22 13.42
C PRO A 115 2.58 -13.51 14.18
N GLU A 116 3.86 -13.87 14.25
CA GLU A 116 4.39 -14.95 15.06
C GLU A 116 5.30 -14.38 16.15
N LEU A 117 5.44 -15.09 17.27
CA LEU A 117 6.25 -14.63 18.41
C LEU A 117 7.73 -14.33 18.06
N PRO A 118 8.43 -15.13 17.23
CA PRO A 118 9.82 -14.86 16.84
C PRO A 118 10.01 -13.51 16.13
N LEU A 119 8.95 -12.97 15.54
CA LEU A 119 9.01 -11.70 14.84
C LEU A 119 9.28 -10.51 15.77
N TYR A 120 8.87 -10.61 17.04
CA TYR A 120 9.13 -9.58 18.03
C TYR A 120 10.65 -9.37 18.23
N THR A 121 11.43 -10.44 18.28
CA THR A 121 12.89 -10.39 18.50
C THR A 121 13.69 -10.27 17.21
N MET A 122 13.09 -10.50 16.04
CA MET A 122 13.79 -10.46 14.75
C MET A 122 14.29 -9.05 14.39
N PRO A 123 15.58 -8.82 14.10
CA PRO A 123 16.07 -7.49 13.71
C PRO A 123 15.46 -7.03 12.38
N TYR A 124 15.37 -5.72 12.15
CA TYR A 124 14.82 -5.16 10.90
C TYR A 124 15.57 -5.66 9.67
N VAL A 125 16.88 -5.87 9.79
CA VAL A 125 17.75 -6.39 8.74
C VAL A 125 17.32 -7.77 8.25
N SER A 126 16.82 -8.64 9.14
CA SER A 126 16.28 -9.94 8.73
C SER A 126 14.79 -9.87 8.36
N PHE A 127 14.06 -8.93 8.97
CA PHE A 127 12.61 -8.83 8.78
C PHE A 127 12.21 -8.18 7.44
N ILE A 128 12.91 -7.12 7.04
CA ILE A 128 12.59 -6.33 5.85
C ILE A 128 12.61 -7.17 4.56
N PRO A 129 13.61 -8.03 4.29
CA PRO A 129 13.62 -8.88 3.10
C PRO A 129 12.40 -9.81 3.02
N CYS A 130 12.04 -10.47 4.13
CA CYS A 130 10.86 -11.32 4.19
C CYS A 130 9.56 -10.54 3.91
N LEU A 131 9.49 -9.30 4.40
CA LEU A 131 8.32 -8.45 4.21
C LEU A 131 8.23 -7.90 2.78
N ARG A 132 9.36 -7.50 2.17
CA ARG A 132 9.46 -7.08 0.76
C ARG A 132 8.96 -8.20 -0.14
N GLU A 133 9.44 -9.42 0.07
CA GLU A 133 9.01 -10.58 -0.72
C GLU A 133 7.49 -10.81 -0.58
N ALA A 134 6.96 -10.74 0.64
CA ALA A 134 5.53 -10.89 0.88
C ALA A 134 4.68 -9.79 0.21
N LEU A 135 5.15 -8.53 0.22
CA LEU A 135 4.50 -7.41 -0.48
C LEU A 135 4.55 -7.61 -2.00
N GLN A 136 5.70 -7.99 -2.55
CA GLN A 136 5.87 -8.25 -3.99
C GLN A 136 4.94 -9.36 -4.48
N ARG A 137 4.91 -10.49 -3.77
CA ARG A 137 3.99 -11.60 -4.09
C ARG A 137 2.53 -11.14 -4.05
N SER A 138 2.17 -10.30 -3.08
CA SER A 138 0.83 -9.74 -2.94
C SER A 138 0.49 -8.79 -4.09
N TYR A 139 1.43 -7.94 -4.48
CA TYR A 139 1.29 -7.00 -5.59
C TYR A 139 1.08 -7.73 -6.92
N VAL A 140 1.97 -8.67 -7.25
CA VAL A 140 1.88 -9.48 -8.49
C VAL A 140 0.54 -10.23 -8.55
N THR A 141 0.14 -10.85 -7.43
CA THR A 141 -1.13 -11.57 -7.35
C THR A 141 -2.33 -10.64 -7.51
N GLY A 142 -2.31 -9.48 -6.85
CA GLY A 142 -3.42 -8.55 -6.90
C GLY A 142 -3.56 -7.85 -8.25
N ARG A 143 -2.46 -7.45 -8.88
CA ARG A 143 -2.46 -6.91 -10.26
C ARG A 143 -3.03 -7.90 -11.26
N ARG A 144 -2.65 -9.17 -11.15
CA ARG A 144 -3.22 -10.23 -11.99
C ARG A 144 -4.74 -10.34 -11.80
N LEU A 145 -5.22 -10.36 -10.56
CA LEU A 145 -6.66 -10.43 -10.26
C LEU A 145 -7.41 -9.18 -10.75
N GLU A 146 -6.82 -7.99 -10.64
CA GLU A 146 -7.39 -6.75 -11.18
C GLU A 146 -7.53 -6.78 -12.70
N GLN A 147 -6.52 -7.28 -13.40
CA GLN A 147 -6.55 -7.45 -14.86
C GLN A 147 -7.64 -8.47 -15.26
N GLU A 148 -7.70 -9.61 -14.59
CA GLU A 148 -8.74 -10.63 -14.83
C GLU A 148 -10.16 -10.07 -14.59
N TRP A 149 -10.36 -9.27 -13.53
CA TRP A 149 -11.63 -8.59 -13.29
C TRP A 149 -11.94 -7.50 -14.30
N ALA A 150 -10.95 -6.70 -14.72
CA ALA A 150 -11.14 -5.68 -15.74
C ALA A 150 -11.58 -6.31 -17.07
N GLN A 151 -10.95 -7.42 -17.47
CA GLN A 151 -11.32 -8.18 -18.65
C GLN A 151 -12.73 -8.77 -18.53
N THR A 152 -13.07 -9.35 -17.38
CA THR A 152 -14.41 -9.92 -17.13
C THR A 152 -15.49 -8.84 -17.16
N LYS A 153 -15.24 -7.67 -16.56
CA LYS A 153 -16.14 -6.51 -16.63
C LYS A 153 -16.31 -6.03 -18.06
N ALA A 154 -15.23 -5.88 -18.82
CA ALA A 154 -15.28 -5.48 -20.22
C ALA A 154 -16.05 -6.49 -21.08
N ALA A 155 -15.84 -7.79 -20.88
CA ALA A 155 -16.59 -8.85 -21.56
C ALA A 155 -18.08 -8.83 -21.19
N THR A 156 -18.41 -8.61 -19.91
CA THR A 156 -19.79 -8.50 -19.43
C THR A 156 -20.49 -7.27 -19.99
N ILE A 157 -19.80 -6.14 -20.10
CA ILE A 157 -20.35 -4.91 -20.71
C ILE A 157 -20.55 -5.12 -22.21
N LYS A 158 -19.62 -5.77 -22.91
CA LYS A 158 -19.77 -6.10 -24.34
C LYS A 158 -20.93 -7.05 -24.60
N SER A 159 -21.12 -8.07 -23.77
CA SER A 159 -22.24 -9.00 -23.90
C SER A 159 -23.57 -8.35 -23.51
N ARG A 160 -23.62 -7.57 -22.42
CA ARG A 160 -24.83 -6.86 -21.97
C ARG A 160 -25.19 -5.63 -22.81
N GLY A 161 -24.24 -5.04 -23.53
CA GLY A 161 -24.51 -4.09 -24.60
C GLY A 161 -25.32 -4.69 -25.75
N SER A 162 -25.47 -6.03 -25.77
CA SER A 162 -26.40 -6.79 -26.62
C SER A 162 -27.34 -7.70 -25.80
N VAL A 163 -27.65 -7.34 -24.55
CA VAL A 163 -28.74 -7.96 -23.79
C VAL A 163 -29.87 -6.94 -23.72
N MET A 164 -30.92 -7.19 -24.52
CA MET A 164 -32.21 -6.57 -24.30
C MET A 164 -32.60 -6.73 -22.83
N LEU A 165 -32.61 -5.64 -22.07
CA LEU A 165 -33.27 -5.54 -20.78
C LEU A 165 -34.79 -5.63 -21.00
N GLY A 166 -35.30 -6.81 -21.34
CA GLY A 166 -36.65 -7.22 -20.98
C GLY A 166 -36.60 -7.51 -19.48
N THR A 167 -37.03 -6.63 -18.60
CA THR A 167 -38.46 -6.46 -18.28
C THR A 167 -38.75 -5.16 -17.54
N SER A 168 -37.89 -4.13 -17.65
CA SER A 168 -38.26 -2.79 -17.22
C SER A 168 -37.62 -1.76 -18.11
N LYS A 169 -38.44 -1.15 -18.96
CA LYS A 169 -38.11 0.08 -19.68
C LYS A 169 -37.99 1.21 -18.65
N VAL A 170 -36.89 1.24 -17.90
CA VAL A 170 -36.45 2.52 -17.32
C VAL A 170 -35.82 3.26 -18.49
N PRO A 171 -36.43 4.33 -19.02
CA PRO A 171 -35.75 5.16 -19.98
C PRO A 171 -34.52 5.71 -19.26
N ILE A 172 -33.35 5.18 -19.59
CA ILE A 172 -32.11 5.92 -19.40
C ILE A 172 -32.31 7.13 -20.30
N LYS A 173 -32.83 8.22 -19.73
CA LYS A 173 -32.73 9.54 -20.33
C LYS A 173 -31.23 9.78 -20.40
N LEU A 174 -30.62 9.39 -21.52
CA LEU A 174 -29.35 9.95 -21.92
C LEU A 174 -29.50 11.46 -21.67
N PRO A 175 -28.57 12.10 -20.93
CA PRO A 175 -28.63 13.54 -20.75
C PRO A 175 -28.88 14.11 -22.15
N LYS A 176 -29.99 14.84 -22.29
CA LYS A 176 -30.41 15.39 -23.57
C LYS A 176 -29.15 16.01 -24.18
N GLY A 177 -28.80 15.58 -25.40
CA GLY A 177 -27.63 16.10 -26.08
C GLY A 177 -27.58 17.60 -25.87
N TYR A 178 -26.41 18.10 -25.48
CA TYR A 178 -26.22 19.50 -25.14
C TYR A 178 -26.97 20.36 -26.15
N SER A 179 -27.88 21.20 -25.66
CA SER A 179 -28.56 22.15 -26.54
C SER A 179 -27.50 22.93 -27.33
N LYS A 180 -27.81 23.35 -28.56
CA LYS A 180 -26.91 24.22 -29.33
C LYS A 180 -26.46 25.45 -28.54
N GLN A 181 -27.29 25.94 -27.62
CA GLN A 181 -26.95 27.03 -26.70
C GLN A 181 -25.85 26.65 -25.72
N THR A 182 -25.86 25.43 -25.18
CA THR A 182 -24.81 24.93 -24.29
C THR A 182 -23.49 24.67 -25.03
N GLU A 183 -23.53 24.23 -26.30
CA GLU A 183 -22.33 24.13 -27.14
C GLU A 183 -21.73 25.52 -27.46
N GLN A 184 -22.60 26.50 -27.75
CA GLN A 184 -22.20 27.90 -27.93
C GLN A 184 -21.63 28.52 -26.65
N ALA A 185 -22.23 28.22 -25.49
CA ALA A 185 -21.70 28.67 -24.21
C ALA A 185 -20.33 28.05 -23.90
N ALA A 186 -20.15 26.75 -24.19
CA ALA A 186 -18.88 26.06 -23.99
C ALA A 186 -17.78 26.61 -24.89
N THR A 187 -18.09 26.88 -26.16
CA THR A 187 -17.13 27.49 -27.11
C THR A 187 -16.73 28.90 -26.69
N LEU A 188 -17.70 29.74 -26.28
CA LEU A 188 -17.42 31.09 -25.77
C LEU A 188 -16.55 31.06 -24.51
N LEU A 189 -16.79 30.11 -23.60
CA LEU A 189 -16.00 29.93 -22.38
C LEU A 189 -14.55 29.53 -22.72
N MET A 190 -14.37 28.62 -23.68
CA MET A 190 -13.04 28.20 -24.14
C MET A 190 -12.27 29.33 -24.82
N ASP A 191 -12.92 30.18 -25.62
CA ASP A 191 -12.28 31.34 -26.23
C ASP A 191 -11.90 32.40 -25.18
N ARG A 192 -12.74 32.62 -24.16
CA ARG A 192 -12.42 33.55 -23.07
C ARG A 192 -11.22 33.07 -22.24
N LEU A 193 -11.11 31.76 -21.99
CA LEU A 193 -9.95 31.18 -21.31
C LEU A 193 -8.66 31.34 -22.12
N LYS A 194 -8.74 31.23 -23.46
CA LYS A 194 -7.58 31.48 -24.35
C LYS A 194 -7.14 32.95 -24.31
N GLN A 195 -8.08 33.91 -24.30
CA GLN A 195 -7.74 35.33 -24.19
C GLN A 195 -7.06 35.67 -22.86
N ILE A 196 -7.56 35.13 -21.75
CA ILE A 196 -6.93 35.36 -20.43
C ILE A 196 -5.51 34.79 -20.42
N LYS A 197 -5.30 33.61 -21.02
CA LYS A 197 -3.96 33.01 -21.12
C LYS A 197 -3.01 33.85 -22.00
N GLY A 198 -3.50 34.41 -23.10
CA GLY A 198 -2.70 35.26 -24.01
C GLY A 198 -2.32 36.62 -23.42
N ASN A 199 -3.19 37.24 -22.63
CA ASN A 199 -2.88 38.52 -21.97
C ASN A 199 -1.96 38.38 -20.74
N SER A 200 -1.75 37.15 -20.24
CA SER A 200 -0.89 36.93 -19.06
C SER A 200 0.61 36.89 -19.40
N SER A 201 0.99 36.90 -20.69
CA SER A 201 2.39 36.79 -21.13
C SER A 201 3.03 38.10 -21.56
N SER A 202 2.35 39.25 -21.43
CA SER A 202 2.89 40.56 -21.86
C SER A 202 3.11 41.56 -20.73
N GLY A 203 3.10 41.09 -19.48
CA GLY A 203 3.37 41.89 -18.28
C GLY A 203 4.79 41.74 -17.73
N GLU A 204 5.81 41.68 -18.58
CA GLU A 204 7.19 41.94 -18.14
C GLU A 204 7.32 43.44 -17.89
N ARG A 205 7.19 43.80 -16.60
CA ARG A 205 7.51 45.12 -16.08
C ARG A 205 9.01 45.35 -16.25
N GLU A 206 9.37 46.28 -17.13
CA GLU A 206 10.53 47.14 -16.93
C GLU A 206 10.41 47.79 -15.55
N ALA A 207 11.17 47.29 -14.59
CA ALA A 207 11.46 47.98 -13.35
C ALA A 207 12.94 48.37 -13.41
N ASP A 208 13.16 49.59 -13.91
CA ASP A 208 14.40 50.32 -13.71
C ASP A 208 14.65 50.48 -12.20
N THR A 209 15.73 49.88 -11.72
CA THR A 209 16.37 50.28 -10.46
C THR A 209 17.87 50.32 -10.68
N ASP A 210 18.38 51.55 -10.81
CA ASP A 210 19.78 51.90 -10.74
C ASP A 210 20.33 51.77 -9.30
N ALA A 211 21.61 51.36 -9.23
CA ALA A 211 22.61 51.62 -8.18
C ALA A 211 22.37 51.04 -6.76
N GLU A 212 23.33 50.48 -6.03
CA GLU A 212 24.80 50.51 -6.13
C GLU A 212 25.41 49.39 -5.23
N THR A 213 26.47 48.76 -5.74
CA THR A 213 27.65 48.17 -5.05
C THR A 213 27.54 47.46 -3.68
N GLY A 214 27.83 46.16 -3.69
CA GLY A 214 28.33 45.42 -2.53
C GLY A 214 28.84 44.03 -2.91
N ALA A 215 30.16 43.87 -2.94
CA ALA A 215 30.87 42.72 -3.49
C ALA A 215 30.70 41.41 -2.70
N GLY A 216 30.67 40.28 -3.43
CA GLY A 216 31.22 39.01 -2.97
C GLY A 216 30.37 37.78 -3.24
N GLY A 217 30.86 36.88 -4.11
CA GLY A 217 30.56 35.45 -4.00
C GLY A 217 29.85 34.81 -5.20
N SER A 218 30.66 34.40 -6.17
CA SER A 218 30.36 33.48 -7.27
C SER A 218 29.71 32.15 -6.80
N ILE A 219 28.74 31.64 -7.57
CA ILE A 219 28.69 30.28 -8.16
C ILE A 219 27.40 30.15 -9.01
N GLY A 220 27.55 29.66 -10.24
CA GLY A 220 26.59 29.78 -11.34
C GLY A 220 25.31 28.95 -11.26
N SER A 221 24.28 29.44 -11.95
CA SER A 221 23.03 28.74 -12.22
C SER A 221 22.67 28.92 -13.70
N GLU A 222 22.58 27.80 -14.41
CA GLU A 222 22.23 27.71 -15.82
C GLU A 222 20.71 27.78 -16.06
N GLU A 223 20.39 28.32 -17.23
CA GLU A 223 19.06 28.63 -17.77
C GLU A 223 18.09 27.43 -17.83
N THR A 224 16.89 27.60 -17.26
CA THR A 224 15.78 26.64 -17.41
C THR A 224 14.41 27.33 -17.57
N THR A 225 14.26 28.22 -18.56
CA THR A 225 12.95 28.82 -18.87
C THR A 225 12.42 28.57 -20.29
N GLY A 226 13.13 27.81 -21.13
CA GLY A 226 12.75 27.59 -22.54
C GLY A 226 12.00 26.29 -22.90
N ARG A 227 11.77 25.35 -21.97
CA ARG A 227 11.35 23.96 -22.35
C ARG A 227 9.85 23.63 -22.26
N SER A 228 9.03 24.44 -21.61
CA SER A 228 7.62 24.10 -21.35
C SER A 228 6.69 24.27 -22.57
N SER A 229 7.03 25.15 -23.52
CA SER A 229 6.19 25.39 -24.71
C SER A 229 6.30 24.27 -25.76
N LEU A 230 7.49 23.68 -25.95
CA LEU A 230 7.73 22.67 -26.98
C LEU A 230 7.16 21.28 -26.64
N ALA A 231 6.89 21.02 -25.36
CA ALA A 231 6.30 19.75 -24.92
C ALA A 231 4.81 19.65 -25.27
N LEU A 232 4.07 20.78 -25.21
CA LEU A 232 2.65 20.81 -25.51
C LEU A 232 2.37 20.66 -27.01
N ASP A 233 3.18 21.31 -27.86
CA ASP A 233 3.05 21.22 -29.32
C ASP A 233 3.34 19.79 -29.83
N ARG A 234 4.29 19.08 -29.20
CA ARG A 234 4.57 17.67 -29.51
C ARG A 234 3.47 16.72 -29.07
N LEU A 235 2.71 17.05 -28.03
CA LEU A 235 1.57 16.26 -27.57
C LEU A 235 0.38 16.41 -28.54
N ILE A 236 0.12 17.63 -29.02
CA ILE A 236 -0.94 17.91 -29.99
C ILE A 236 -0.66 17.24 -31.33
N GLU A 237 0.61 17.19 -31.78
CA GLU A 237 1.00 16.53 -33.03
C GLU A 237 0.92 14.99 -32.98
N ARG A 238 1.07 14.37 -31.79
CA ARG A 238 0.88 12.92 -31.64
C ARG A 238 -0.58 12.49 -31.69
N HIS A 239 -1.49 13.30 -31.15
CA HIS A 239 -2.92 12.97 -31.14
C HIS A 239 -3.63 13.24 -32.48
N SER A 240 -3.04 14.02 -33.38
CA SER A 240 -3.56 14.23 -34.74
C SER A 240 -3.18 13.13 -35.74
N LYS A 241 -2.16 12.30 -35.43
CA LYS A 241 -1.65 11.24 -36.30
C LYS A 241 -2.16 9.83 -35.97
N SER A 242 -2.79 9.60 -34.82
CA SER A 242 -3.39 8.30 -34.48
C SER A 242 -4.76 8.12 -35.14
N GLY A 243 -4.76 8.07 -36.48
CA GLY A 243 -5.84 7.45 -37.23
C GLY A 243 -5.97 5.99 -36.77
N LEU A 244 -6.97 5.74 -35.95
CA LEU A 244 -7.42 4.41 -35.53
C LEU A 244 -7.65 3.52 -36.76
N ASP A 245 -6.73 2.59 -37.02
CA ASP A 245 -7.00 1.40 -37.83
C ASP A 245 -6.46 0.17 -37.08
N VAL A 246 -7.33 -0.43 -36.26
CA VAL A 246 -7.05 -1.69 -35.56
C VAL A 246 -7.65 -2.81 -36.41
N ARG A 247 -6.83 -3.43 -37.26
CA ARG A 247 -7.16 -4.67 -37.99
C ARG A 247 -6.29 -5.84 -37.50
N PHE A 248 -6.93 -6.74 -36.71
CA PHE A 248 -6.83 -8.23 -36.67
C PHE A 248 -5.44 -8.94 -36.66
N PRO A 249 -5.33 -10.29 -36.53
CA PRO A 249 -6.13 -11.30 -35.83
C PRO A 249 -5.32 -12.36 -35.01
N GLN A 250 -6.06 -13.19 -34.26
CA GLN A 250 -5.92 -14.67 -34.10
C GLN A 250 -4.88 -15.35 -33.15
N ILE A 251 -5.50 -16.13 -32.23
CA ILE A 251 -5.23 -17.56 -31.88
C ILE A 251 -3.95 -17.88 -31.11
N LEU A 252 -4.11 -18.40 -29.89
CA LEU A 252 -3.69 -19.77 -29.54
C LEU A 252 -4.50 -20.31 -28.34
N ARG A 253 -5.02 -21.53 -28.54
CA ARG A 253 -5.76 -22.39 -27.60
C ARG A 253 -4.84 -22.89 -26.49
N LEU A 254 -5.36 -22.99 -25.27
CA LEU A 254 -4.82 -23.88 -24.24
C LEU A 254 -5.95 -24.78 -23.70
N HIS A 255 -5.70 -26.09 -23.79
CA HIS A 255 -6.60 -27.15 -23.35
C HIS A 255 -6.76 -27.13 -21.82
N VAL A 256 -8.01 -27.14 -21.37
CA VAL A 256 -8.39 -27.42 -19.98
C VAL A 256 -8.47 -28.94 -19.83
N ILE A 257 -7.59 -29.52 -19.02
CA ILE A 257 -7.78 -30.87 -18.47
C ILE A 257 -8.46 -30.70 -17.11
N THR A 258 -9.71 -31.14 -17.00
CA THR A 258 -10.39 -31.33 -15.71
C THR A 258 -10.41 -32.83 -15.37
N SER A 259 -9.99 -33.16 -14.16
CA SER A 259 -10.29 -34.40 -13.44
C SER A 259 -9.90 -34.12 -11.98
N ARG A 260 -10.78 -33.94 -10.99
CA ARG A 260 -12.00 -34.63 -10.53
C ARG A 260 -11.77 -36.07 -10.02
N ALA A 261 -11.28 -36.16 -8.78
CA ALA A 261 -11.51 -37.29 -7.87
C ALA A 261 -12.01 -36.69 -6.54
N ASN A 262 -13.30 -36.69 -6.22
CA ASN A 262 -14.15 -37.81 -5.77
C ASN A 262 -13.66 -38.38 -4.42
N ARG A 263 -14.30 -37.97 -3.32
CA ARG A 263 -14.26 -38.66 -2.01
C ARG A 263 -15.70 -39.03 -1.64
N PRO A 264 -16.00 -40.31 -1.33
CA PRO A 264 -17.34 -40.73 -1.02
C PRO A 264 -17.66 -40.61 0.48
N HIS A 265 -18.98 -40.58 0.69
CA HIS A 265 -19.72 -40.60 1.94
C HIS A 265 -19.24 -41.67 2.95
N ARG A 266 -19.19 -41.30 4.23
CA ARG A 266 -19.16 -42.25 5.36
C ARG A 266 -20.52 -42.27 6.02
N ALA A 267 -21.22 -43.39 5.86
CA ALA A 267 -22.49 -43.70 6.48
C ALA A 267 -22.34 -44.16 7.95
N LYS A 268 -23.45 -44.05 8.66
CA LYS A 268 -23.71 -44.46 10.05
C LYS A 268 -23.73 -45.98 10.22
N ALA A 269 -23.33 -46.48 11.39
CA ALA A 269 -23.95 -47.66 12.04
C ALA A 269 -23.48 -47.81 13.50
N SER A 270 -24.46 -48.09 14.39
CA SER A 270 -24.48 -48.87 15.65
C SER A 270 -23.24 -48.84 16.57
N GLU A 271 -23.30 -48.36 17.81
CA GLU A 271 -24.06 -48.90 18.98
C GLU A 271 -23.62 -50.32 19.36
N THR A 272 -22.59 -50.41 20.21
CA THR A 272 -22.40 -51.47 21.20
C THR A 272 -21.86 -50.85 22.49
N HIS A 273 -22.60 -51.10 23.57
CA HIS A 273 -22.26 -50.87 24.95
C HIS A 273 -20.91 -51.52 25.31
N GLU A 274 -19.96 -50.74 25.83
CA GLU A 274 -18.94 -51.27 26.74
C GLU A 274 -18.64 -50.24 27.82
N GLU A 275 -18.87 -50.72 29.04
CA GLU A 275 -18.74 -50.08 30.33
C GLU A 275 -17.25 -49.98 30.68
N TYR A 276 -16.73 -48.75 30.79
CA TYR A 276 -15.41 -48.53 31.40
C TYR A 276 -15.47 -47.45 32.48
N HIS A 277 -15.03 -47.88 33.65
CA HIS A 277 -14.88 -47.18 34.90
C HIS A 277 -14.18 -45.82 34.79
N VAL A 278 -14.84 -44.84 35.42
CA VAL A 278 -14.31 -43.78 36.30
C VAL A 278 -12.79 -43.77 36.48
N LEU A 279 -12.12 -42.74 35.95
CA LEU A 279 -11.02 -42.03 36.63
C LEU A 279 -11.01 -40.55 36.19
N THR A 280 -11.78 -39.76 36.91
CA THR A 280 -11.67 -38.29 36.97
C THR A 280 -10.25 -37.88 37.39
N ARG A 281 -9.51 -37.22 36.49
CA ARG A 281 -8.29 -36.50 36.87
C ARG A 281 -8.65 -35.09 37.37
N PRO A 282 -8.13 -34.66 38.53
CA PRO A 282 -8.50 -33.39 39.12
C PRO A 282 -7.80 -32.22 38.44
N SER A 283 -8.59 -31.16 38.28
CA SER A 283 -8.20 -29.81 37.90
C SER A 283 -7.16 -29.25 38.87
N GLN A 284 -5.93 -29.03 38.40
CA GLN A 284 -4.92 -28.27 39.16
C GLN A 284 -5.22 -26.78 39.04
N ARG A 285 -5.95 -26.29 40.03
CA ARG A 285 -6.20 -24.88 40.29
C ARG A 285 -5.01 -24.32 41.07
N VAL A 286 -4.05 -23.71 40.37
CA VAL A 286 -2.93 -22.99 41.01
C VAL A 286 -3.50 -21.71 41.64
N ARG A 287 -3.75 -21.75 42.95
CA ARG A 287 -3.97 -20.55 43.78
C ARG A 287 -2.61 -19.95 44.10
N TYR A 288 -2.33 -18.74 43.61
CA TYR A 288 -1.29 -17.92 44.20
C TYR A 288 -1.82 -17.36 45.52
N ARG A 289 -1.22 -17.85 46.61
CA ARG A 289 -1.41 -17.34 47.96
C ARG A 289 -0.58 -16.06 48.06
N SER A 290 -1.25 -14.91 48.07
CA SER A 290 -0.65 -13.66 48.52
C SER A 290 -0.43 -13.81 50.02
N SER A 291 0.84 -13.86 50.41
CA SER A 291 1.28 -13.72 51.80
C SER A 291 1.96 -12.38 51.91
N ASP A 292 1.38 -11.55 52.76
CA ASP A 292 1.99 -10.37 53.36
C ASP A 292 3.41 -10.69 53.83
N VAL A 293 4.38 -9.89 53.39
CA VAL A 293 5.69 -9.79 54.04
C VAL A 293 6.04 -8.31 54.10
N ASN A 294 6.05 -7.86 55.35
CA ASN A 294 6.58 -6.64 55.94
C ASN A 294 7.64 -5.86 55.17
N ASP A 295 7.51 -4.54 55.33
CA ASP A 295 8.54 -3.51 55.26
C ASP A 295 9.87 -3.95 55.88
N ASP A 296 10.97 -3.74 55.15
CA ASP A 296 12.29 -3.49 55.72
C ASP A 296 13.14 -2.63 54.76
N PRO A 297 13.26 -1.30 54.97
CA PRO A 297 14.03 -0.42 54.11
C PRO A 297 15.45 -0.23 54.67
N THR A 298 16.26 -1.28 54.83
CA THR A 298 17.70 -1.09 55.10
C THR A 298 18.55 -2.29 54.70
N ARG A 299 18.91 -2.43 53.42
CA ARG A 299 20.08 -3.23 53.02
C ARG A 299 20.97 -2.48 52.05
N MET A 300 22.13 -2.11 52.59
CA MET A 300 23.28 -1.55 51.91
C MET A 300 23.72 -2.45 50.74
N LEU A 301 24.03 -1.81 49.62
CA LEU A 301 24.66 -2.42 48.46
C LEU A 301 26.14 -2.75 48.78
N PRO A 302 26.64 -3.95 48.46
CA PRO A 302 28.07 -4.21 48.49
C PRO A 302 28.75 -3.58 47.27
N THR A 303 29.81 -2.82 47.52
CA THR A 303 30.75 -2.28 46.53
C THR A 303 31.48 -3.41 45.79
N PRO A 304 31.65 -3.32 44.45
CA PRO A 304 32.47 -4.28 43.72
C PRO A 304 33.95 -4.05 44.02
N ARG A 305 34.61 -5.11 44.53
CA ARG A 305 36.08 -5.23 44.64
C ARG A 305 36.69 -5.16 43.24
N LEU A 306 37.52 -4.14 43.01
CA LEU A 306 38.44 -4.07 41.88
C LEU A 306 39.46 -5.21 42.00
N ALA A 307 39.42 -6.16 41.08
CA ALA A 307 40.47 -7.15 40.91
C ALA A 307 41.68 -6.48 40.24
N SER A 308 42.80 -6.46 40.95
CA SER A 308 44.11 -6.08 40.44
C SER A 308 44.57 -7.11 39.40
N PHE A 309 44.80 -6.66 38.18
CA PHE A 309 45.52 -7.41 37.15
C PHE A 309 47.03 -7.26 37.41
N ASP A 310 47.67 -8.35 37.84
CA ASP A 310 49.13 -8.46 37.83
C ASP A 310 49.61 -8.65 36.39
N ALA A 311 50.48 -7.75 35.95
CA ALA A 311 51.23 -7.85 34.70
C ALA A 311 52.53 -8.61 34.96
N THR A 312 52.65 -9.83 34.43
CA THR A 312 53.94 -10.51 34.28
C THR A 312 54.70 -9.95 33.08
N PRO A 313 55.97 -9.53 33.23
CA PRO A 313 56.84 -9.23 32.10
C PRO A 313 57.39 -10.53 31.49
N VAL A 314 57.25 -10.68 30.18
CA VAL A 314 57.96 -11.69 29.40
C VAL A 314 59.35 -11.10 29.06
N ALA A 315 60.39 -11.85 29.41
CA ALA A 315 61.78 -11.60 29.04
C ALA A 315 62.10 -12.27 27.69
#